data_AF-A9WR79-F1
#
_entry.id   AF-A9WR79-F1
#
_cell.length_a   1.000
_cell.length_b   1.000
_cell.length_c   1.000
_cell.angle_alpha   90.00
_cell.angle_beta   90.00
_cell.angle_gamma   90.00
#
_symmetry.space_group_name_H-M   'P 1'
#
loop_
_entity.id
_entity.type
_entity.pdbx_description
1 polymer ?
#
loop_
_entity_poly.entity_id
_entity_poly.type
_entity_poly.pdbx_seq_one_letter_code
_entity_poly.pdbx_strand_id
1 'polypeptide(L)'
;MPGIPPRLCRAREPIQSARTQTSRPGSDVRLNRNQAIAATFTRVTDIPCGYIPMPTQDLMIIMPEFGHDDAPMFQFFADRDLIDCDRDISLLRWLHPGLLSFADWLHQADWTGV
;
A
#
# COMPACT_ATOMS: atom_id res chain seq x y z
N MET A 1 17.69 30.33 -6.02
CA MET A 1 17.01 29.43 -5.05
C MET A 1 15.52 29.48 -5.34
N PRO A 2 14.91 28.48 -6.00
CA PRO A 2 13.45 28.45 -6.13
C PRO A 2 12.82 27.92 -4.83
N GLY A 3 11.89 28.69 -4.27
CA GLY A 3 11.23 28.42 -2.99
C GLY A 3 10.22 27.28 -3.06
N ILE A 4 10.09 26.55 -1.95
CA ILE A 4 9.06 25.53 -1.73
C ILE A 4 7.71 26.26 -1.57
N PRO A 5 6.67 25.95 -2.37
CA PRO A 5 5.36 26.56 -2.19
C PRO A 5 4.70 26.08 -0.89
N PRO A 6 4.03 26.96 -0.12
CA PRO A 6 3.35 26.56 1.10
C PRO A 6 2.15 25.67 0.77
N ARG A 7 2.07 24.50 1.40
CA ARG A 7 0.87 23.65 1.33
C ARG A 7 -0.18 24.15 2.31
N LEU A 8 -1.31 24.61 1.76
CA LEU A 8 -2.55 24.80 2.49
C LEU A 8 -3.02 23.43 2.99
N CYS A 9 -2.90 23.17 4.29
CA CYS A 9 -3.65 22.11 4.95
C CYS A 9 -5.15 22.44 4.78
N ARG A 10 -5.85 21.75 3.88
CA ARG A 10 -7.32 21.82 3.85
C ARG A 10 -7.86 21.19 5.14
N ALA A 11 -8.81 21.89 5.76
CA ALA A 11 -9.53 21.42 6.93
C ALA A 11 -10.24 20.08 6.65
N ARG A 12 -10.30 19.22 7.67
CA ARG A 12 -10.94 17.90 7.65
C ARG A 12 -12.45 18.04 7.43
N GLU A 13 -12.95 17.51 6.32
CA GLU A 13 -14.36 17.11 6.26
C GLU A 13 -14.52 15.72 6.90
N PRO A 14 -15.62 15.46 7.63
CA PRO A 14 -15.90 14.15 8.19
C PRO A 14 -16.11 13.12 7.06
N ILE A 15 -15.53 11.94 7.25
CA ILE A 15 -15.61 10.81 6.33
C ILE A 15 -17.09 10.41 6.16
N GLN A 16 -17.69 10.76 5.03
CA GLN A 16 -18.97 10.17 4.63
C GLN A 16 -18.69 8.71 4.25
N SER A 17 -19.35 7.79 4.94
CA SER A 17 -19.28 6.36 4.70
C SER A 17 -19.40 6.04 3.22
N ALA A 18 -18.40 5.34 2.67
CA ALA A 18 -18.32 4.97 1.28
C ALA A 18 -19.62 4.27 0.84
N ARG A 19 -20.38 4.96 -0.03
CA ARG A 19 -21.49 4.40 -0.77
C ARG A 19 -20.90 3.43 -1.79
N THR A 20 -21.39 2.20 -1.79
CA THR A 20 -21.04 1.11 -2.72
C THR A 20 -20.87 1.62 -4.14
N GLN A 21 -19.62 1.63 -4.63
CA GLN A 21 -19.29 2.03 -5.99
C GLN A 21 -19.68 0.87 -6.92
N THR A 22 -20.80 1.01 -7.62
CA THR A 22 -21.24 0.06 -8.64
C THR A 22 -20.43 0.30 -9.91
N SER A 23 -19.57 -0.65 -10.26
CA SER A 23 -18.73 -0.59 -11.46
C SER A 23 -19.57 -0.74 -12.74
N ARG A 24 -19.34 0.13 -13.72
CA ARG A 24 -19.81 -0.04 -15.11
C ARG A 24 -18.90 -1.02 -15.86
N PRO A 25 -19.41 -1.82 -16.82
CA PRO A 25 -18.60 -2.75 -17.58
C PRO A 25 -17.76 -1.97 -18.61
N GLY A 26 -16.43 -2.05 -18.51
CA GLY A 26 -15.48 -1.43 -19.45
C GLY A 26 -14.39 -0.54 -18.84
N SER A 27 -14.29 -0.44 -17.51
CA SER A 27 -13.14 0.24 -16.89
C SER A 27 -11.96 -0.74 -16.78
N ASP A 28 -10.78 -0.36 -17.27
CA ASP A 28 -9.51 -0.97 -16.90
C ASP A 28 -9.54 -1.35 -15.41
N VAL A 29 -9.42 -2.64 -15.12
CA VAL A 29 -9.45 -3.15 -13.74
C VAL A 29 -8.19 -2.61 -13.07
N ARG A 30 -8.32 -1.47 -12.40
CA ARG A 30 -7.27 -0.93 -11.54
C ARG A 30 -7.09 -1.96 -10.43
N LEU A 31 -5.98 -2.69 -10.46
CA LEU A 31 -5.61 -3.64 -9.41
C LEU A 31 -5.71 -2.92 -8.06
N ASN A 32 -6.30 -3.58 -7.06
CA ASN A 32 -6.17 -3.08 -5.70
C ASN A 32 -4.68 -3.16 -5.29
N ARG A 33 -4.27 -2.40 -4.27
CA ARG A 33 -2.84 -2.28 -3.93
C ARG A 33 -2.18 -3.63 -3.62
N ASN A 34 -2.91 -4.56 -3.01
CA ASN A 34 -2.39 -5.88 -2.68
C ASN A 34 -2.16 -6.74 -3.94
N GLN A 35 -3.07 -6.65 -4.91
CA GLN A 35 -2.87 -7.26 -6.23
C GLN A 35 -1.71 -6.62 -6.99
N ALA A 36 -1.50 -5.31 -6.86
CA ALA A 36 -0.36 -4.63 -7.47
C ALA A 36 0.99 -5.07 -6.85
N ILE A 37 1.02 -5.36 -5.55
CA ILE A 37 2.18 -5.96 -4.88
C ILE A 37 2.47 -7.34 -5.48
N ALA A 38 1.48 -8.23 -5.55
CA ALA A 38 1.63 -9.56 -6.13
C ALA A 38 2.09 -9.50 -7.60
N ALA A 39 1.49 -8.61 -8.40
CA ALA A 39 1.91 -8.39 -9.79
C ALA A 39 3.34 -7.87 -9.91
N THR A 40 3.80 -7.03 -8.96
CA THR A 40 5.18 -6.54 -8.92
C THR A 40 6.15 -7.67 -8.61
N PHE A 41 5.80 -8.56 -7.67
CA PHE A 41 6.57 -9.78 -7.41
C PHE A 41 6.74 -10.60 -8.68
N THR A 42 5.64 -11.00 -9.33
CA THR A 42 5.72 -11.80 -10.57
C THR A 42 6.57 -11.14 -11.64
N ARG A 43 6.45 -9.81 -11.80
CA ARG A 43 7.24 -9.08 -12.78
C ARG A 43 8.75 -9.08 -12.46
N VAL A 44 9.13 -9.00 -11.20
CA VAL A 44 10.53 -8.90 -10.78
C VAL A 44 11.20 -10.27 -10.70
N THR A 45 10.49 -11.29 -10.21
CA THR A 45 11.04 -12.62 -9.95
C THR A 45 10.76 -13.65 -11.05
N ASP A 46 9.87 -13.34 -11.99
CA ASP A 46 9.32 -14.28 -12.99
C ASP A 46 8.58 -15.50 -12.37
N ILE A 47 8.25 -15.43 -11.06
CA ILE A 47 7.50 -16.46 -10.35
C ILE A 47 6.02 -16.03 -10.25
N PRO A 48 5.06 -16.85 -10.69
CA PRO A 48 3.64 -16.55 -10.54
C PRO A 48 3.25 -16.29 -9.08
N CYS A 49 2.66 -15.13 -8.81
CA CYS A 49 2.29 -14.67 -7.48
C CYS A 49 0.85 -14.15 -7.50
N GLY A 50 0.05 -14.60 -6.53
CA GLY A 50 -1.33 -14.19 -6.36
C GLY A 50 -1.55 -13.64 -4.95
N TYR A 51 -2.33 -12.56 -4.85
CA TYR A 51 -2.78 -12.09 -3.55
C TYR A 51 -3.94 -12.95 -3.04
N ILE A 52 -3.79 -13.48 -1.83
CA ILE A 52 -4.86 -14.18 -1.11
C ILE A 52 -5.23 -13.30 0.09
N PRO A 53 -6.47 -12.80 0.18
CA PRO A 53 -6.90 -12.02 1.34
C PRO A 53 -6.91 -12.88 2.59
N MET A 54 -6.30 -12.38 3.66
CA MET A 54 -6.32 -13.00 4.98
C MET A 54 -7.20 -12.16 5.92
N PRO A 55 -8.27 -12.73 6.50
CA PRO A 55 -9.03 -12.09 7.56
C PRO A 55 -8.14 -11.76 8.76
N THR A 56 -8.37 -10.58 9.35
CA THR A 56 -7.64 -10.09 10.52
C THR A 56 -7.71 -11.06 11.71
N GLN A 57 -8.82 -11.79 11.88
CA GLN A 57 -8.96 -12.82 12.91
C GLN A 57 -8.01 -14.01 12.71
N ASP A 58 -7.77 -14.40 11.45
CA ASP A 58 -6.88 -15.51 11.13
C ASP A 58 -5.42 -15.16 11.43
N LEU A 59 -5.07 -13.87 11.32
CA LEU A 59 -3.74 -13.38 11.68
C LEU A 59 -3.43 -13.59 13.18
N MET A 60 -4.41 -13.36 14.06
CA MET A 60 -4.26 -13.63 15.49
C MET A 60 -4.05 -15.12 15.80
N ILE A 61 -4.62 -16.01 14.99
CA ILE A 61 -4.49 -17.46 15.15
C ILE A 61 -3.11 -17.93 14.67
N ILE A 62 -2.65 -17.41 13.52
CA ILE A 62 -1.41 -17.85 12.86
C ILE A 62 -0.17 -17.22 13.50
N MET A 63 -0.30 -16.04 14.10
CA MET A 63 0.79 -15.34 14.79
C MET A 63 0.40 -15.05 16.26
N PRO A 64 0.41 -16.05 17.16
CA PRO A 64 -0.07 -15.85 18.53
C PRO A 64 0.72 -14.80 19.33
N GLU A 65 2.01 -14.62 19.01
CA GLU A 65 2.89 -13.70 19.75
C GLU A 65 2.67 -12.23 19.37
N PHE A 66 2.29 -11.93 18.12
CA PHE A 66 2.25 -10.57 17.58
C PHE A 66 0.92 -10.20 16.93
N GLY A 67 0.06 -11.18 16.66
CA GLY A 67 -1.18 -10.99 15.92
C GLY A 67 -2.14 -10.03 16.61
N HIS A 68 -2.07 -9.88 17.92
CA HIS A 68 -2.85 -8.88 18.67
C HIS A 68 -2.48 -7.43 18.34
N ASP A 69 -1.22 -7.17 17.97
CA ASP A 69 -0.75 -5.85 17.53
C ASP A 69 -0.88 -5.70 16.01
N ASP A 70 -0.58 -6.75 15.25
CA ASP A 70 -0.61 -6.71 13.79
C ASP A 70 -2.05 -6.60 13.25
N ALA A 71 -3.00 -7.30 13.86
CA ALA A 71 -4.41 -7.27 13.46
C ALA A 71 -5.00 -5.84 13.38
N PRO A 72 -4.98 -5.05 14.46
CA PRO A 72 -5.47 -3.67 14.41
C PRO A 72 -4.62 -2.78 13.50
N MET A 73 -3.31 -3.03 13.36
CA MET A 73 -2.45 -2.29 12.44
C MET A 73 -2.90 -2.50 10.97
N PHE A 74 -3.12 -3.74 10.53
CA PHE A 74 -3.60 -4.01 9.18
C PHE A 74 -5.02 -3.52 8.94
N GLN A 75 -5.90 -3.56 9.96
CA GLN A 75 -7.23 -2.95 9.87
C GLN A 75 -7.13 -1.44 9.65
N PHE A 76 -6.24 -0.75 10.37
CA PHE A 76 -6.00 0.67 10.17
C PHE A 76 -5.51 1.00 8.75
N PHE A 77 -4.63 0.16 8.17
CA PHE A 77 -4.18 0.32 6.78
C PHE A 77 -5.28 0.06 5.74
N ALA A 78 -6.23 -0.82 6.05
CA ALA A 78 -7.38 -1.07 5.19
C ALA A 78 -8.37 0.12 5.20
N ASP A 79 -8.55 0.75 6.37
CA ASP A 79 -9.52 1.83 6.56
C ASP A 79 -8.99 3.21 6.15
N ARG A 80 -7.66 3.38 6.07
CA ARG A 80 -7.02 4.66 5.77
C ARG A 80 -5.98 4.55 4.67
N ASP A 81 -6.16 5.36 3.63
CA ASP A 81 -5.16 5.50 2.57
C ASP A 81 -3.95 6.32 3.03
N LEU A 82 -2.98 5.64 3.66
CA LEU A 82 -1.77 6.32 4.14
C LEU A 82 -0.87 6.84 3.02
N ILE A 83 -0.81 6.14 1.88
CA ILE A 83 0.10 6.51 0.79
C ILE A 83 -0.32 7.82 0.16
N ASP A 84 -1.61 7.98 -0.17
CA ASP A 84 -2.08 9.17 -0.87
C ASP A 84 -2.48 10.30 0.09
N CYS A 85 -2.86 10.00 1.34
CA CYS A 85 -3.31 11.02 2.29
C CYS A 85 -2.24 11.47 3.30
N ASP A 86 -1.33 10.58 3.73
CA ASP A 86 -0.46 10.84 4.88
C ASP A 86 1.04 10.71 4.57
N ARG A 87 1.40 10.28 3.35
CA ARG A 87 2.79 10.09 2.95
C ARG A 87 3.07 10.86 1.68
N ASP A 88 3.81 11.96 1.81
CA ASP A 88 4.29 12.68 0.64
C ASP A 88 5.51 11.98 0.04
N ILE A 89 5.25 10.93 -0.75
CA ILE A 89 6.31 10.15 -1.41
C ILE A 89 7.16 11.04 -2.34
N SER A 90 6.57 12.06 -2.95
CA SER A 90 7.31 12.99 -3.83
C SER A 90 8.32 13.82 -3.03
N LEU A 91 7.90 14.37 -1.88
CA LEU A 91 8.80 15.08 -0.98
C LEU A 91 9.87 14.16 -0.40
N LEU A 92 9.51 12.93 -0.01
CA LEU A 92 10.48 11.95 0.51
C LEU A 92 11.53 11.60 -0.54
N ARG A 93 11.15 11.42 -1.81
CA ARG A 93 12.10 11.21 -2.92
C ARG A 93 12.96 12.44 -3.20
N TRP A 94 12.42 13.63 -3.00
CA TRP A 94 13.21 14.86 -3.11
C TRP A 94 14.27 14.95 -2.00
N LEU A 95 13.90 14.64 -0.75
CA LEU A 95 14.81 14.64 0.40
C LEU A 95 15.85 13.51 0.33
N HIS A 96 15.45 12.36 -0.21
CA HIS A 96 16.29 11.18 -0.32
C HIS A 96 16.16 10.57 -1.72
N PRO A 97 16.96 11.04 -2.70
CA PRO A 97 16.87 10.60 -4.09
C PRO A 97 17.07 9.09 -4.30
N GLY A 98 17.77 8.42 -3.37
CA GLY A 98 17.95 6.97 -3.37
C GLY A 98 16.78 6.18 -2.77
N LEU A 99 15.64 6.82 -2.46
CA LEU A 99 14.48 6.12 -1.92
C LEU A 99 13.87 5.18 -2.96
N LEU A 100 14.06 3.89 -2.74
CA LEU A 100 13.70 2.83 -3.68
C LEU A 100 12.19 2.73 -3.88
N SER A 101 11.79 2.38 -5.10
CA SER A 101 10.46 1.78 -5.30
C SER A 101 10.44 0.34 -4.75
N PHE A 102 9.25 -0.23 -4.60
CA PHE A 102 9.13 -1.62 -4.18
C PHE A 102 9.83 -2.59 -5.16
N ALA A 103 9.74 -2.32 -6.47
CA ALA A 103 10.41 -3.14 -7.48
C ALA A 103 11.93 -3.02 -7.41
N ASP A 104 12.46 -1.80 -7.24
CA ASP A 104 13.90 -1.59 -7.12
C ASP A 104 14.47 -2.22 -5.84
N TRP A 105 13.70 -2.15 -4.75
CA TRP A 105 14.05 -2.85 -3.51
C TRP A 105 14.06 -4.37 -3.71
N LEU A 106 13.06 -4.95 -4.38
CA LEU A 106 13.03 -6.39 -4.66
C LEU A 106 14.23 -6.85 -5.50
N HIS A 107 14.63 -6.07 -6.51
CA HIS A 107 15.84 -6.34 -7.28
C HIS A 107 17.10 -6.28 -6.43
N GLN A 108 17.21 -5.31 -5.52
CA GLN A 108 18.39 -5.16 -4.65
C GLN A 108 18.45 -6.19 -3.52
N ALA A 109 17.29 -6.63 -3.02
CA ALA A 109 17.21 -7.62 -1.96
C ALA A 109 17.64 -9.03 -2.43
N ASP A 110 17.78 -9.24 -3.75
CA ASP A 110 18.04 -10.54 -4.37
C ASP A 110 17.12 -11.63 -3.81
N TRP A 111 15.83 -11.30 -3.75
CA TRP A 111 14.85 -12.15 -3.08
C TRP A 111 14.68 -13.46 -3.84
N THR A 112 14.99 -14.58 -3.19
CA THR A 112 14.99 -15.94 -3.78
C THR A 112 13.86 -16.84 -3.28
N GLY A 113 12.95 -16.32 -2.44
CA GLY A 113 11.73 -17.03 -2.05
C GLY A 113 11.89 -18.11 -0.99
N VAL A 114 12.95 -18.03 -0.18
CA VAL A 114 13.25 -18.95 0.94
C VAL A 114 13.41 -18.21 2.25
#